data_AF-A0A366JL45-F1
#
_entry.id   AF-A0A366JL45-F1
#
_cell.length_a   1.000
_cell.length_b   1.000
_cell.length_c   1.000
_cell.angle_alpha   90.00
_cell.angle_beta   90.00
_cell.angle_gamma   90.00
#
_symmetry.space_group_name_H-M   'P 1'
#
loop_
_entity.id
_entity.type
_entity.pdbx_description
1 polymer ?
#
loop_
_entity_poly.entity_id
_entity_poly.type
_entity_poly.pdbx_seq_one_letter_code
_entity_poly.pdbx_strand_id
1 'polypeptide(L)'
;MSSKKCYVIVLLIVMFIGGCQGTKGENAYQKEDKVVGKKMHSSAKVDPSIDLSSNQYVPIIIEFKTKPAKIAVLEAKEKGITLTLEEAKRQVEQNHQTFRKLLTVLDEKNIPYKVKHTYKTAFNGVSMEMPANEIKRLLSSSVISKIYPNKQIQLDPPINPSEQM
;
A
#
# COMPACT_ATOMS: atom_id res chain seq x y z
N MET A 1 55.53 19.87 -13.42
CA MET A 1 55.14 20.36 -12.09
C MET A 1 54.41 21.69 -12.28
N SER A 2 53.08 21.69 -12.26
CA SER A 2 52.29 22.89 -12.53
C SER A 2 51.11 22.95 -11.56
N SER A 3 51.22 23.88 -10.63
CA SER A 3 50.21 24.23 -9.64
C SER A 3 49.10 25.04 -10.30
N LYS A 4 47.84 24.69 -10.02
CA LYS A 4 46.70 25.57 -10.31
C LYS A 4 45.85 25.70 -9.05
N LYS A 5 45.63 26.96 -8.71
CA LYS A 5 45.19 27.50 -7.42
C LYS A 5 43.70 27.24 -7.21
N CYS A 6 43.34 26.87 -5.98
CA CYS A 6 41.97 26.82 -5.49
C CYS A 6 41.34 28.21 -5.50
N TYR A 7 40.12 28.34 -6.02
CA TYR A 7 39.29 29.52 -5.85
C TYR A 7 38.07 29.13 -5.03
N VAL A 8 37.98 29.67 -3.82
CA VAL A 8 36.86 29.53 -2.90
C VAL A 8 35.84 30.60 -3.28
N ILE A 9 34.67 30.20 -3.78
CA ILE A 9 33.54 31.11 -4.03
C ILE A 9 32.49 30.82 -2.95
N VAL A 10 32.46 31.68 -1.94
CA VAL A 10 31.41 31.77 -0.93
C VAL A 10 30.28 32.61 -1.52
N LEU A 11 29.11 32.03 -1.74
CA LEU A 11 27.89 32.75 -2.14
C LEU A 11 26.92 32.79 -0.96
N LEU A 12 26.91 33.94 -0.29
CA LEU A 12 25.99 34.34 0.77
C LEU A 12 24.58 34.48 0.21
N ILE A 13 23.66 33.58 0.60
CA ILE A 13 22.23 33.75 0.34
C ILE A 13 21.60 34.45 1.56
N VAL A 14 21.14 35.66 1.31
CA VAL A 14 20.51 36.60 2.25
C VAL A 14 19.14 36.09 2.70
N MET A 15 18.92 36.06 4.01
CA MET A 15 17.63 35.77 4.65
C MET A 15 16.65 36.93 4.42
N PHE A 16 15.53 36.67 3.74
CA PHE A 16 14.38 37.58 3.74
C PHE A 16 13.55 37.36 5.01
N ILE A 17 13.83 38.19 6.01
CA ILE A 17 12.96 38.45 7.16
C ILE A 17 11.98 39.55 6.75
N GLY A 18 10.74 39.17 6.47
CA GLY A 18 9.61 40.07 6.29
C GLY A 18 8.47 39.63 7.19
N GLY A 19 8.36 40.27 8.36
CA GLY A 19 7.24 40.10 9.28
C GLY A 19 6.13 41.12 9.02
N CYS A 20 4.88 40.70 9.21
CA CYS A 20 3.77 41.56 9.59
C CYS A 20 3.27 41.12 10.97
N GLN A 21 3.14 42.08 11.89
CA GLN A 21 2.63 41.91 13.25
C GLN A 21 1.09 41.94 13.28
N GLY A 22 0.51 41.08 14.12
CA GLY A 22 -0.42 41.45 15.18
C GLY A 22 -1.92 41.60 14.87
N THR A 23 -2.73 40.68 15.40
CA THR A 23 -3.80 41.02 16.37
C THR A 23 -3.97 39.86 17.36
N LYS A 24 -4.03 40.21 18.65
CA LYS A 24 -4.37 39.33 19.77
C LYS A 24 -5.89 39.34 19.93
N GLY A 25 -6.46 38.19 20.27
CA GLY A 25 -7.82 38.06 20.80
C GLY A 25 -7.90 36.79 21.63
N GLU A 26 -7.77 36.93 22.95
CA GLU A 26 -8.24 35.94 23.92
C GLU A 26 -9.77 35.84 23.83
N ASN A 27 -10.31 34.62 23.86
CA ASN A 27 -11.54 34.29 24.58
C ASN A 27 -11.54 32.77 24.84
N ALA A 28 -11.52 32.43 26.12
CA ALA A 28 -11.65 31.07 26.63
C ALA A 28 -13.11 30.61 26.59
N TYR A 29 -13.36 29.32 26.29
CA TYR A 29 -14.39 28.50 26.95
C TYR A 29 -14.08 27.02 26.69
N GLN A 30 -14.01 26.25 27.78
CA GLN A 30 -13.76 24.81 27.77
C GLN A 30 -15.03 24.01 27.47
N LYS A 31 -14.83 22.96 26.66
CA LYS A 31 -15.32 21.57 26.79
C LYS A 31 -16.85 21.33 26.71
N GLU A 32 -17.26 20.52 25.73
CA GLU A 32 -17.87 19.22 26.04
C GLU A 32 -17.85 18.24 24.86
N ASP A 33 -17.64 16.99 25.24
CA ASP A 33 -17.22 15.86 24.44
C ASP A 33 -18.32 15.36 23.49
N LYS A 34 -18.00 15.23 22.20
CA LYS A 34 -18.64 14.23 21.34
C LYS A 34 -17.59 13.33 20.74
N VAL A 35 -17.69 12.07 21.15
CA VAL A 35 -16.97 10.89 20.70
C VAL A 35 -17.03 10.80 19.18
N VAL A 36 -16.14 11.50 18.49
CA VAL A 36 -15.83 11.20 17.10
C VAL A 36 -14.77 10.11 17.16
N GLY A 37 -15.24 8.86 17.05
CA GLY A 37 -14.38 7.71 16.86
C GLY A 37 -13.29 8.07 15.86
N LYS A 38 -12.05 8.07 16.34
CA LYS A 38 -10.86 8.51 15.62
C LYS A 38 -10.68 7.60 14.40
N LYS A 39 -11.31 7.93 13.27
CA LYS A 39 -11.10 7.23 11.99
C LYS A 39 -9.62 7.41 11.65
N MET A 40 -8.87 6.37 11.95
CA MET A 40 -7.43 6.35 11.82
C MET A 40 -7.11 6.51 10.33
N HIS A 41 -6.38 7.57 9.96
CA HIS A 41 -6.08 7.93 8.57
C HIS A 41 -5.68 6.69 7.75
N SER A 42 -6.53 6.28 6.81
CA SER A 42 -6.22 5.19 5.91
C SER A 42 -5.03 5.62 5.04
N SER A 43 -3.93 4.86 5.07
CA SER A 43 -2.85 5.09 4.11
C SER A 43 -3.42 4.93 2.68
N ALA A 44 -2.87 5.65 1.69
CA ALA A 44 -3.35 5.59 0.30
C ALA A 44 -3.47 4.16 -0.26
N LYS A 45 -2.71 3.19 0.28
CA LYS A 45 -2.74 1.78 -0.14
C LYS A 45 -3.88 0.95 0.48
N VAL A 46 -4.49 1.35 1.58
CA VAL A 46 -5.55 0.56 2.24
C VAL A 46 -6.91 1.09 1.84
N ASP A 47 -7.83 0.20 1.51
CA ASP A 47 -9.23 0.57 1.30
C ASP A 47 -9.84 1.15 2.61
N PRO A 48 -10.47 2.33 2.57
CA PRO A 48 -10.97 3.00 3.76
C PRO A 48 -12.15 2.27 4.44
N SER A 49 -12.74 1.25 3.79
CA SER A 49 -13.77 0.40 4.41
C SER A 49 -13.20 -0.63 5.40
N ILE A 50 -11.88 -0.81 5.46
CA ILE A 50 -11.23 -1.68 6.46
C ILE A 50 -11.03 -0.88 7.75
N ASP A 51 -11.64 -1.33 8.84
CA ASP A 51 -11.38 -0.78 10.18
C ASP A 51 -10.04 -1.29 10.73
N LEU A 52 -9.02 -0.43 10.70
CA LEU A 52 -7.66 -0.71 11.17
C LEU A 52 -7.49 -0.59 12.69
N SER A 53 -8.56 -0.38 13.46
CA SER A 53 -8.48 -0.27 14.93
C SER A 53 -8.81 -1.58 15.65
N SER A 54 -9.47 -2.51 14.96
CA SER A 54 -9.93 -3.78 15.52
C SER A 54 -8.80 -4.83 15.62
N ASN A 55 -8.87 -5.70 16.63
CA ASN A 55 -8.03 -6.89 16.75
C ASN A 55 -8.65 -8.13 16.05
N GLN A 56 -9.82 -7.98 15.43
CA GLN A 56 -10.47 -9.07 14.70
C GLN A 56 -9.65 -9.45 13.47
N TYR A 57 -9.66 -10.75 13.17
CA TYR A 57 -9.14 -11.27 11.92
C TYR A 57 -10.04 -10.84 10.77
N VAL A 58 -9.45 -10.15 9.80
CA VAL A 58 -10.17 -9.69 8.61
C VAL A 58 -9.57 -10.33 7.36
N PRO A 59 -10.40 -10.89 6.46
CA PRO A 59 -9.91 -11.41 5.20
C PRO A 59 -9.66 -10.25 4.23
N ILE A 60 -8.48 -10.25 3.61
CA ILE A 60 -8.02 -9.20 2.71
C ILE A 60 -7.49 -9.77 1.41
N ILE A 61 -7.55 -8.95 0.36
CA ILE A 61 -6.88 -9.18 -0.93
C ILE A 61 -5.83 -8.08 -1.10
N ILE A 62 -4.60 -8.50 -1.36
CA ILE A 62 -3.45 -7.61 -1.57
C ILE A 62 -3.08 -7.66 -3.04
N GLU A 63 -3.13 -6.51 -3.70
CA GLU A 63 -2.64 -6.33 -5.08
C GLU A 63 -1.17 -5.92 -5.08
N PHE A 64 -0.38 -6.57 -5.93
CA PHE A 64 1.01 -6.19 -6.17
C PHE A 64 1.12 -5.19 -7.33
N LYS A 65 2.15 -4.34 -7.29
CA LYS A 65 2.39 -3.31 -8.31
C LYS A 65 2.70 -3.90 -9.69
N THR A 66 3.42 -5.01 -9.73
CA THR A 66 3.77 -5.67 -11.00
C THR A 66 2.54 -6.31 -11.61
N LYS A 67 2.26 -5.99 -12.88
CA LYS A 67 1.15 -6.60 -13.63
C LYS A 67 1.42 -8.08 -13.90
N PRO A 68 0.37 -8.90 -14.14
CA PRO A 68 0.60 -10.27 -14.60
C PRO A 68 1.38 -10.32 -15.91
N ALA A 69 2.20 -11.35 -16.08
CA ALA A 69 3.25 -11.37 -17.10
C ALA A 69 2.74 -11.13 -18.52
N LYS A 70 1.62 -11.75 -18.91
CA LYS A 70 1.03 -11.56 -20.25
C LYS A 70 0.57 -10.13 -20.48
N ILE A 71 0.00 -9.48 -19.47
CA ILE A 71 -0.45 -8.09 -19.54
C ILE A 71 0.76 -7.14 -19.65
N ALA A 72 1.80 -7.38 -18.84
CA ALA A 72 3.01 -6.58 -18.87
C ALA A 72 3.71 -6.59 -20.25
N VAL A 73 3.74 -7.76 -20.92
CA VAL A 73 4.31 -7.88 -22.28
C VAL A 73 3.47 -7.09 -23.29
N LEU A 74 2.15 -7.15 -23.21
CA LEU A 74 1.26 -6.40 -24.11
C LEU A 74 1.43 -4.89 -23.92
N GLU A 75 1.39 -4.39 -22.68
CA GLU A 75 1.61 -2.97 -22.38
C GLU A 75 3.00 -2.48 -22.80
N ALA A 76 4.04 -3.32 -22.64
CA ALA A 76 5.39 -2.99 -23.07
C ALA A 76 5.47 -2.85 -24.60
N LYS A 77 4.87 -3.80 -25.33
CA LYS A 77 4.80 -3.77 -26.80
C LYS A 77 4.09 -2.52 -27.31
N GLU A 78 2.98 -2.12 -26.69
CA GLU A 78 2.27 -0.87 -27.01
C GLU A 78 3.14 0.38 -26.81
N LYS A 79 4.05 0.34 -25.83
CA LYS A 79 5.01 1.41 -25.54
C LYS A 79 6.29 1.31 -26.39
N GLY A 80 6.39 0.35 -27.32
CA GLY A 80 7.59 0.12 -28.12
C GLY A 80 8.76 -0.50 -27.34
N ILE A 81 8.52 -1.06 -26.16
CA ILE A 81 9.52 -1.68 -25.30
C ILE A 81 9.49 -3.20 -25.51
N THR A 82 10.66 -3.80 -25.75
CA THR A 82 10.80 -5.25 -25.77
C THR A 82 10.84 -5.80 -24.35
N LEU A 83 9.85 -6.62 -24.00
CA LEU A 83 9.81 -7.40 -22.78
C LEU A 83 9.42 -8.82 -23.12
N THR A 84 10.27 -9.80 -22.80
CA THR A 84 9.94 -11.21 -23.03
C THR A 84 8.96 -11.73 -21.98
N LEU A 85 8.20 -12.76 -22.32
CA LEU A 85 7.30 -13.41 -21.37
C LEU A 85 8.06 -13.99 -20.17
N GLU A 86 9.25 -14.54 -20.37
CA GLU A 86 10.06 -15.12 -19.29
C GLU A 86 10.60 -14.05 -18.34
N GLU A 87 11.05 -12.91 -18.85
CA GLU A 87 11.43 -11.77 -18.00
C GLU A 87 10.25 -11.25 -17.19
N ALA A 88 9.07 -11.12 -17.81
CA ALA A 88 7.86 -10.67 -17.13
C ALA A 88 7.42 -11.66 -16.03
N LYS A 89 7.48 -12.98 -16.30
CA LYS A 89 7.23 -14.02 -15.29
C LYS A 89 8.23 -13.95 -14.13
N ARG A 90 9.51 -13.72 -14.43
CA ARG A 90 10.56 -13.55 -13.42
C ARG A 90 10.26 -12.35 -12.52
N GLN A 91 9.80 -11.23 -13.07
CA GLN A 91 9.42 -10.04 -12.28
C GLN A 91 8.23 -10.31 -11.35
N VAL A 92 7.23 -11.08 -11.82
CA VAL A 92 6.12 -11.55 -10.98
C VAL A 92 6.67 -12.38 -9.82
N GLU A 93 7.52 -13.38 -10.08
CA GLU A 93 8.07 -14.23 -9.02
C GLU A 93 8.93 -13.44 -8.02
N GLN A 94 9.71 -12.48 -8.48
CA GLN A 94 10.49 -11.59 -7.61
C GLN A 94 9.62 -10.76 -6.66
N ASN A 95 8.43 -10.32 -7.11
CA ASN A 95 7.48 -9.65 -6.23
C ASN A 95 6.99 -10.60 -5.13
N HIS A 96 6.62 -11.83 -5.49
CA HIS A 96 6.20 -12.83 -4.50
C HIS A 96 7.32 -13.20 -3.52
N GLN A 97 8.56 -13.32 -3.98
CA GLN A 97 9.72 -13.54 -3.11
C GLN A 97 9.91 -12.38 -2.13
N THR A 98 9.78 -11.13 -2.60
CA THR A 98 9.89 -9.95 -1.75
C THR A 98 8.75 -9.89 -0.73
N PHE A 99 7.52 -10.23 -1.14
CA PHE A 99 6.40 -10.32 -0.21
C PHE A 99 6.58 -11.45 0.83
N ARG A 100 7.12 -12.62 0.44
CA ARG A 100 7.44 -13.70 1.39
C ARG A 100 8.46 -13.26 2.44
N LYS A 101 9.47 -12.46 2.07
CA LYS A 101 10.41 -11.87 3.04
C LYS A 101 9.71 -10.96 4.05
N LEU A 102 8.71 -10.17 3.62
CA LEU A 102 7.88 -9.40 4.55
C LEU A 102 7.13 -10.32 5.52
N LEU A 103 6.58 -11.45 5.04
CA LEU A 103 5.91 -12.41 5.92
C LEU A 103 6.85 -13.02 6.96
N THR A 104 8.11 -13.31 6.61
CA THR A 104 9.13 -13.74 7.57
C THR A 104 9.35 -12.70 8.67
N VAL A 105 9.36 -11.40 8.34
CA VAL A 105 9.43 -10.32 9.36
C VAL A 105 8.21 -10.30 10.27
N LEU A 106 7.03 -10.71 9.78
CA LEU A 106 5.85 -10.88 10.63
C LEU A 106 5.99 -12.09 11.55
N ASP A 107 6.51 -13.20 11.04
CA ASP A 107 6.79 -14.43 11.82
C ASP A 107 7.78 -14.15 12.96
N GLU A 108 8.90 -13.46 12.67
CA GLU A 108 9.89 -13.06 13.67
C GLU A 108 9.29 -12.19 14.79
N LYS A 109 8.25 -11.43 14.47
CA LYS A 109 7.52 -10.57 15.41
C LYS A 109 6.32 -11.26 16.05
N ASN A 110 6.11 -12.56 15.79
CA ASN A 110 4.96 -13.34 16.23
C ASN A 110 3.61 -12.70 15.86
N ILE A 111 3.54 -12.02 14.72
CA ILE A 111 2.30 -11.42 14.22
C ILE A 111 1.54 -12.50 13.45
N PRO A 112 0.35 -12.90 13.90
CA PRO A 112 -0.36 -14.01 13.27
C PRO A 112 -0.97 -13.59 11.93
N TYR A 113 -0.89 -14.48 10.96
CA TYR A 113 -1.55 -14.34 9.66
C TYR A 113 -1.79 -15.71 9.03
N LYS A 114 -2.68 -15.75 8.04
CA LYS A 114 -2.95 -16.94 7.22
C LYS A 114 -3.07 -16.57 5.75
N VAL A 115 -2.13 -17.02 4.92
CA VAL A 115 -2.24 -16.91 3.47
C VAL A 115 -3.26 -17.94 2.97
N LYS A 116 -4.30 -17.48 2.28
CA LYS A 116 -5.37 -18.32 1.71
C LYS A 116 -5.12 -18.70 0.26
N HIS A 117 -4.58 -17.77 -0.53
CA HIS A 117 -4.33 -18.01 -1.95
C HIS A 117 -3.27 -17.05 -2.50
N THR A 118 -2.54 -17.50 -3.53
CA THR A 118 -1.53 -16.70 -4.25
C THR A 118 -1.92 -16.60 -5.72
N TYR A 119 -2.02 -15.38 -6.24
CA TYR A 119 -2.44 -15.10 -7.61
C TYR A 119 -1.26 -14.61 -8.45
N LYS A 120 -1.08 -15.16 -9.66
CA LYS A 120 0.04 -14.82 -10.57
C LYS A 120 -0.35 -14.55 -12.03
N THR A 121 -1.60 -14.80 -12.40
CA THR A 121 -2.02 -15.01 -13.81
C THR A 121 -2.95 -13.93 -14.35
N ALA A 122 -4.20 -13.87 -13.89
CA ALA A 122 -5.15 -12.81 -14.23
C ALA A 122 -5.07 -11.63 -13.24
N PHE A 123 -4.57 -11.91 -12.04
CA PHE A 123 -4.30 -10.97 -10.97
C PHE A 123 -2.92 -11.31 -10.39
N ASN A 124 -2.19 -10.30 -9.90
CA ASN A 124 -0.92 -10.51 -9.22
C ASN A 124 -1.04 -10.03 -7.77
N GLY A 125 -0.97 -10.95 -6.83
CA GLY A 125 -1.23 -10.65 -5.43
C GLY A 125 -1.47 -11.86 -4.56
N VAL A 126 -2.02 -11.62 -3.36
CA VAL A 126 -2.28 -12.65 -2.35
C VAL A 126 -3.59 -12.35 -1.64
N SER A 127 -4.40 -13.38 -1.35
CA SER A 127 -5.46 -13.26 -0.35
C SER A 127 -5.01 -13.88 0.95
N MET A 128 -5.22 -13.17 2.05
CA MET A 128 -4.81 -13.62 3.38
C MET A 128 -5.76 -13.11 4.44
N GLU A 129 -5.52 -13.51 5.67
CA GLU A 129 -6.29 -13.11 6.84
C GLU A 129 -5.31 -12.77 7.98
N MET A 130 -5.55 -11.68 8.68
CA MET A 130 -4.74 -11.23 9.82
C MET A 130 -5.53 -10.25 10.69
N PRO A 131 -5.09 -9.96 11.93
CA PRO A 131 -5.71 -8.92 12.76
C PRO A 131 -5.69 -7.55 12.06
N ALA A 132 -6.81 -6.83 12.09
CA ALA A 132 -6.97 -5.61 11.30
C ALA A 132 -6.00 -4.48 11.72
N ASN A 133 -5.73 -4.37 13.01
CA ASN A 133 -4.73 -3.46 13.60
C ASN A 133 -3.29 -3.73 13.12
N GLU A 134 -3.00 -4.94 12.61
CA GLU A 134 -1.68 -5.35 12.14
C GLU A 134 -1.47 -5.09 10.63
N ILE A 135 -2.53 -4.80 9.87
CA ILE A 135 -2.47 -4.58 8.40
C ILE A 135 -1.50 -3.45 8.03
N LYS A 136 -1.37 -2.42 8.88
CA LYS A 136 -0.45 -1.31 8.63
C LYS A 136 1.00 -1.75 8.48
N ARG A 137 1.40 -2.89 9.06
CA ARG A 137 2.77 -3.42 8.91
C ARG A 137 3.07 -3.83 7.47
N LEU A 138 2.06 -4.25 6.72
CA LEU A 138 2.21 -4.62 5.31
C LEU A 138 2.65 -3.44 4.44
N LEU A 139 2.34 -2.19 4.85
CA LEU A 139 2.63 -0.98 4.09
C LEU A 139 4.11 -0.69 3.88
N SER A 140 4.97 -1.30 4.72
CA SER A 140 6.42 -1.28 4.59
C SER A 140 6.91 -1.93 3.30
N SER A 141 6.11 -2.82 2.70
CA SER A 141 6.48 -3.48 1.46
C SER A 141 6.41 -2.55 0.25
N SER A 142 7.49 -2.56 -0.52
CA SER A 142 7.61 -1.84 -1.79
C SER A 142 6.76 -2.45 -2.91
N VAL A 143 6.40 -3.74 -2.80
CA VAL A 143 5.68 -4.49 -3.84
C VAL A 143 4.16 -4.34 -3.77
N ILE A 144 3.62 -3.93 -2.62
CA ILE A 144 2.16 -3.75 -2.45
C ILE A 144 1.69 -2.46 -3.12
N SER A 145 0.67 -2.60 -3.97
CA SER A 145 -0.08 -1.52 -4.58
C SER A 145 -1.26 -1.11 -3.69
N LYS A 146 -2.21 -2.03 -3.48
CA LYS A 146 -3.45 -1.77 -2.75
C LYS A 146 -3.86 -2.98 -1.90
N ILE A 147 -4.59 -2.73 -0.82
CA ILE A 147 -5.15 -3.73 0.09
C ILE A 147 -6.66 -3.50 0.15
N TYR A 148 -7.42 -4.53 -0.20
CA TYR A 148 -8.88 -4.53 -0.27
C TYR A 148 -9.48 -5.49 0.77
N PRO A 149 -10.69 -5.23 1.27
CA PRO A 149 -11.44 -6.25 2.01
C PRO A 149 -11.84 -7.38 1.06
N ASN A 150 -11.69 -8.63 1.50
CA ASN A 150 -12.26 -9.77 0.80
C ASN A 150 -13.74 -9.90 1.17
N LYS A 151 -14.64 -9.44 0.30
CA LYS A 151 -16.09 -9.40 0.55
C LYS A 151 -16.79 -10.62 -0.03
N GLN A 152 -17.75 -11.16 0.70
CA GLN A 152 -18.72 -12.10 0.16
C GLN A 152 -19.86 -11.30 -0.50
N ILE A 153 -20.22 -11.67 -1.73
CA ILE A 153 -21.33 -11.08 -2.46
C ILE A 153 -22.44 -12.13 -2.58
N GLN A 154 -23.68 -11.73 -2.34
CA GLN A 154 -24.87 -12.56 -2.53
C GLN A 154 -25.64 -12.04 -3.73
N LEU A 155 -26.19 -12.95 -4.54
CA LEU A 155 -27.05 -12.58 -5.67
C LEU A 155 -28.49 -12.38 -5.20
N ASP A 156 -29.21 -11.49 -5.89
CA ASP A 156 -30.62 -11.22 -5.68
C ASP A 156 -31.36 -11.27 -7.03
N PRO A 157 -32.26 -12.24 -7.27
CA PRO A 157 -32.62 -13.32 -6.35
C PRO A 157 -31.46 -14.32 -6.14
N PRO A 158 -31.43 -15.05 -5.01
CA PRO A 158 -30.45 -16.11 -4.81
C PRO A 158 -30.60 -17.17 -5.91
N ILE A 159 -29.47 -17.70 -6.41
CA ILE A 159 -29.49 -18.76 -7.43
C ILE A 159 -30.22 -19.97 -6.85
N ASN A 160 -31.27 -20.41 -7.53
CA ASN A 160 -31.88 -21.69 -7.26
C ASN A 160 -31.10 -22.79 -8.01
N PRO A 161 -30.48 -23.78 -7.33
CA PRO A 161 -29.68 -24.83 -7.99
C PRO A 161 -30.44 -25.61 -9.08
N SER A 162 -31.78 -25.65 -9.02
CA SER A 162 -32.62 -26.32 -10.02
C SER A 162 -32.72 -25.58 -11.36
N GLU A 163 -32.37 -24.29 -11.43
CA GLU A 163 -32.39 -23.50 -12.68
C GLU A 163 -31.06 -23.60 -13.45
N GLN A 164 -30.10 -24.39 -12.93
CA GLN A 164 -28.78 -24.59 -13.53
C GLN A 164 -28.60 -25.97 -14.21
N MET A 165 -29.68 -26.77 -14.32
CA MET A 165 -29.68 -28.07 -15.00
C MET A 165 -30.41 -28.02 -16.35
#